data_AF-A0A4Q3I523-F1
#
_entry.id   AF-A0A4Q3I523-F1
#
_cell.length_a   1.000
_cell.length_b   1.000
_cell.length_c   1.000
_cell.angle_alpha   90.00
_cell.angle_beta   90.00
_cell.angle_gamma   90.00
#
_symmetry.space_group_name_H-M   'P 1'
#
loop_
_entity.id
_entity.type
_entity.pdbx_description
1 polymer ?
#
loop_
_entity_poly.entity_id
_entity_poly.type
_entity_poly.pdbx_seq_one_letter_code
_entity_poly.pdbx_strand_id
1 'polypeptide(L)'
;MKSSMFAKALPLALVMAAPLAAPSFAQEMAKPTTDMQAVLDKLGALDAKPFSSLSVPEARTQASPADAAKAVQWEKRLSSNPEAQVTTKDITIPTAEGGIAARVYMPAGKGPFPVVVYYHGGGWVVADINVYDGAPR
;
A
#
# COMPACT_ATOMS: atom_id res chain seq x y z
N MET A 1 75.86 -36.14 -19.32
CA MET A 1 76.19 -36.35 -17.89
C MET A 1 75.79 -35.12 -17.10
N LYS A 2 75.18 -35.34 -15.93
CA LYS A 2 74.83 -34.39 -14.85
C LYS A 2 73.50 -33.65 -15.00
N SER A 3 72.50 -34.33 -14.46
CA SER A 3 71.31 -33.85 -13.74
C SER A 3 71.48 -32.52 -13.00
N SER A 4 70.45 -31.67 -13.06
CA SER A 4 70.11 -30.73 -11.98
C SER A 4 68.60 -30.49 -11.99
N MET A 5 67.92 -31.11 -11.03
CA MET A 5 66.53 -30.81 -10.69
C MET A 5 66.46 -29.39 -10.09
N PHE A 6 65.59 -28.54 -10.62
CA PHE A 6 65.15 -27.34 -9.92
C PHE A 6 63.66 -27.47 -9.64
N ALA A 7 63.33 -27.67 -8.37
CA ALA A 7 61.99 -27.56 -7.85
C ALA A 7 61.53 -26.10 -7.97
N LYS A 8 60.52 -25.83 -8.81
CA LYS A 8 59.81 -24.54 -8.81
C LYS A 8 58.77 -24.58 -7.70
N ALA A 9 58.97 -23.77 -6.66
CA ALA A 9 57.94 -23.46 -5.68
C ALA A 9 56.77 -22.74 -6.38
N LEU A 10 55.55 -23.21 -6.13
CA LEU A 10 54.31 -22.58 -6.58
C LEU A 10 54.03 -21.37 -5.66
N PRO A 11 53.72 -20.16 -6.18
CA PRO A 11 53.39 -19.05 -5.30
C PRO A 11 51.98 -19.25 -4.73
N LEU A 12 51.85 -19.05 -3.42
CA LEU A 12 50.58 -18.97 -2.73
C LEU A 12 49.84 -17.71 -3.22
N ALA A 13 48.84 -17.89 -4.08
CA ALA A 13 47.98 -16.79 -4.52
C ALA A 13 47.14 -16.30 -3.33
N LEU A 14 47.43 -15.10 -2.86
CA LEU A 14 46.60 -14.39 -1.89
C LEU A 14 45.27 -14.03 -2.57
N VAL A 15 44.21 -14.75 -2.25
CA VAL A 15 42.85 -14.37 -2.63
C VAL A 15 42.49 -13.12 -1.84
N MET A 16 42.57 -11.96 -2.49
CA MET A 16 42.00 -10.73 -1.94
C MET A 16 40.48 -10.89 -1.90
N ALA A 17 39.92 -11.02 -0.70
CA ALA A 17 38.48 -10.93 -0.52
C ALA A 17 38.03 -9.51 -0.90
N ALA A 18 37.35 -9.37 -2.03
CA ALA A 18 36.68 -8.13 -2.37
C ALA A 18 35.61 -7.85 -1.31
N PRO A 19 35.53 -6.62 -0.76
CA PRO A 19 34.48 -6.30 0.18
C PRO A 19 33.13 -6.41 -0.54
N LEU A 20 32.23 -7.25 -0.02
CA LEU A 20 30.83 -7.22 -0.40
C LEU A 20 30.30 -5.83 -0.09
N ALA A 21 30.07 -5.01 -1.12
CA ALA A 21 29.38 -3.74 -0.95
C ALA A 21 28.00 -4.03 -0.34
N ALA A 22 27.76 -3.48 0.85
CA ALA A 22 26.43 -3.53 1.46
C ALA A 22 25.44 -2.83 0.52
N PRO A 23 24.25 -3.40 0.26
CA PRO A 23 23.22 -2.69 -0.49
C PRO A 23 22.86 -1.40 0.25
N SER A 24 23.05 -0.26 -0.42
CA SER A 24 22.63 1.05 0.07
C SER A 24 21.10 1.13 0.00
N PHE A 25 20.43 0.62 1.03
CA PHE A 25 18.99 0.76 1.21
C PHE A 25 18.58 2.14 1.74
N ALA A 26 19.53 3.05 1.98
CA ALA A 26 19.23 4.44 2.30
C ALA A 26 18.89 5.18 1.00
N GLN A 27 17.71 4.90 0.45
CA GLN A 27 17.10 5.82 -0.50
C GLN A 27 16.71 7.07 0.30
N GLU A 28 17.25 8.23 -0.09
CA GLU A 28 16.82 9.53 0.43
C GLU A 28 15.29 9.58 0.44
N MET A 29 14.69 9.98 1.56
CA MET A 29 13.22 10.00 1.70
C MET A 29 12.63 10.83 0.56
N ALA A 30 11.80 10.20 -0.27
CA ALA A 30 11.15 10.88 -1.38
C ALA A 30 10.27 12.01 -0.84
N LYS A 31 10.40 13.20 -1.43
CA LYS A 31 9.50 14.32 -1.15
C LYS A 31 8.13 14.05 -1.77
N PRO A 32 7.03 14.45 -1.13
CA PRO A 32 5.70 14.33 -1.73
C PRO A 32 5.61 15.15 -3.01
N THR A 33 4.82 14.66 -3.96
CA THR A 33 4.40 15.47 -5.13
C THR A 33 3.55 16.65 -4.66
N THR A 34 3.38 17.66 -5.51
CA THR A 34 2.53 18.82 -5.18
C THR A 34 1.10 18.42 -4.80
N ASP A 35 0.52 17.44 -5.48
CA ASP A 35 -0.82 16.95 -5.15
C ASP A 35 -0.86 16.22 -3.81
N MET A 36 0.14 15.38 -3.52
CA MET A 36 0.23 14.71 -2.23
C MET A 36 0.49 15.70 -1.09
N GLN A 37 1.30 16.74 -1.33
CA GLN A 37 1.53 17.79 -0.34
C GLN A 37 0.23 18.49 0.06
N ALA A 38 -0.65 18.81 -0.90
CA ALA A 38 -1.95 19.41 -0.60
C ALA A 38 -2.83 18.50 0.30
N VAL A 39 -2.76 17.17 0.09
CA VAL A 39 -3.47 16.21 0.94
C VAL A 39 -2.88 16.18 2.36
N LEU A 40 -1.55 16.21 2.49
CA LEU A 40 -0.89 16.25 3.80
C LEU A 40 -1.19 17.55 4.56
N ASP A 41 -1.18 18.69 3.87
CA ASP A 41 -1.54 19.98 4.47
C ASP A 41 -3.00 19.96 4.94
N LYS A 42 -3.89 19.40 4.12
CA LYS A 42 -5.31 19.25 4.48
C LYS A 42 -5.49 18.32 5.67
N LEU A 43 -4.76 17.21 5.73
CA LEU A 43 -4.79 16.28 6.87
C LEU A 43 -4.30 16.96 8.15
N GLY A 44 -3.22 17.74 8.06
CA GLY A 44 -2.72 18.54 9.18
C GLY A 44 -3.77 19.53 9.69
N ALA A 45 -4.53 20.16 8.79
CA ALA A 45 -5.62 21.06 9.15
C ALA A 45 -6.85 20.36 9.76
N LEU A 46 -6.99 19.03 9.61
CA LEU A 46 -8.03 18.25 10.26
C LEU A 46 -7.68 17.88 11.72
N ASP A 47 -6.46 18.18 12.17
CA ASP A 47 -5.99 17.98 13.55
C ASP A 47 -6.21 16.55 14.08
N ALA A 48 -5.99 15.56 13.20
CA ALA A 48 -6.09 14.15 13.56
C ALA A 48 -5.00 13.76 14.57
N LYS A 49 -5.38 13.02 15.60
CA LYS A 49 -4.47 12.62 16.68
C LYS A 49 -3.70 11.35 16.32
N PRO A 50 -2.48 11.16 16.85
CA PRO A 50 -1.78 9.88 16.72
C PRO A 50 -2.63 8.73 17.24
N PHE A 51 -2.80 7.66 16.45
CA PHE A 51 -3.64 6.51 16.83
C PHE A 51 -3.27 5.89 18.18
N SER A 52 -1.98 5.91 18.55
CA SER A 52 -1.50 5.40 19.85
C SER A 52 -2.03 6.17 21.05
N SER A 53 -2.60 7.37 20.85
CA SER A 53 -3.18 8.20 21.90
C SER A 53 -4.70 8.09 22.00
N LEU A 54 -5.33 7.28 21.14
CA LEU A 54 -6.78 7.14 21.03
C LEU A 54 -7.24 5.76 21.50
N SER A 55 -8.48 5.68 21.99
CA SER A 55 -9.19 4.41 22.07
C SER A 55 -9.59 3.91 20.67
N VAL A 56 -9.90 2.62 20.54
CA VAL A 56 -10.36 2.04 19.27
C VAL A 56 -11.61 2.73 18.70
N PRO A 57 -12.67 3.00 19.48
CA PRO A 57 -13.83 3.74 18.97
C PRO A 57 -13.48 5.14 18.46
N GLU A 58 -12.62 5.87 19.15
CA GLU A 58 -12.18 7.21 18.72
C GLU A 58 -11.32 7.15 17.45
N ALA A 59 -10.42 6.17 17.36
CA ALA A 59 -9.60 5.95 16.18
C ALA A 59 -10.44 5.67 14.92
N ARG A 60 -11.59 4.98 15.08
CA ARG A 60 -12.51 4.65 13.98
C ARG A 60 -13.32 5.85 13.49
N THR A 61 -13.49 6.89 14.31
CA THR A 61 -14.34 8.05 13.99
C THR A 61 -13.55 9.31 13.68
N GLN A 62 -12.25 9.36 14.00
CA GLN A 62 -11.45 10.54 13.69
C GLN A 62 -11.24 10.74 12.18
N ALA A 63 -10.86 11.96 11.81
CA ALA A 63 -10.47 12.31 10.46
C ALA A 63 -9.32 11.42 9.95
N SER A 64 -9.42 11.01 8.69
CA SER A 64 -8.47 10.12 8.03
C SER A 64 -7.76 10.80 6.85
N PRO A 65 -6.63 10.22 6.38
CA PRO A 65 -6.03 10.65 5.11
C PRO A 65 -7.01 10.58 3.91
N ALA A 66 -7.97 9.65 3.93
CA ALA A 66 -9.00 9.56 2.89
C ALA A 66 -9.94 10.76 2.91
N ASP A 67 -10.29 11.28 4.10
CA ASP A 67 -11.12 12.48 4.24
C ASP A 67 -10.37 13.72 3.73
N ALA A 68 -9.08 13.83 4.04
CA ALA A 68 -8.22 14.88 3.51
C ALA A 68 -8.15 14.84 1.97
N ALA A 69 -7.95 13.65 1.39
CA ALA A 69 -7.91 13.47 -0.05
C ALA A 69 -9.26 13.84 -0.71
N LYS A 70 -10.39 13.40 -0.15
CA LYS A 70 -11.74 13.77 -0.62
C LYS A 70 -11.98 15.27 -0.54
N ALA A 71 -11.53 15.93 0.52
CA ALA A 71 -11.69 17.37 0.67
C ALA A 71 -10.85 18.15 -0.37
N VAL A 72 -9.60 17.75 -0.62
CA VAL A 72 -8.78 18.35 -1.69
C VAL A 72 -9.41 18.12 -3.06
N GLN A 73 -9.92 16.92 -3.32
CA GLN A 73 -10.61 16.59 -4.57
C GLN A 73 -11.82 17.51 -4.80
N TRP A 74 -12.63 17.71 -3.75
CA TRP A 74 -13.78 18.61 -3.77
C TRP A 74 -13.38 20.06 -4.05
N GLU A 75 -12.38 20.59 -3.33
CA GLU A 75 -11.90 21.96 -3.50
C GLU A 75 -11.35 22.22 -4.90
N LYS A 76 -10.65 21.25 -5.46
CA LYS A 76 -10.13 21.30 -6.84
C LYS A 76 -11.19 21.02 -7.90
N ARG A 77 -12.45 20.74 -7.52
CA ARG A 77 -13.56 20.37 -8.42
C ARG A 77 -13.21 19.20 -9.33
N LEU A 78 -12.44 18.25 -8.81
CA LEU A 78 -12.11 17.02 -9.53
C LEU A 78 -13.28 16.06 -9.44
N SER A 79 -13.60 15.39 -10.55
CA SER A 79 -14.63 14.34 -10.56
C SER A 79 -14.23 13.22 -9.61
N SER A 80 -15.14 12.82 -8.73
CA SER A 80 -15.06 11.59 -7.95
C SER A 80 -15.79 10.42 -8.62
N ASN A 81 -16.41 10.67 -9.78
CA ASN A 81 -17.11 9.63 -10.51
C ASN A 81 -16.09 8.76 -11.27
N PRO A 82 -16.04 7.45 -10.99
CA PRO A 82 -15.20 6.53 -11.74
C PRO A 82 -15.63 6.49 -13.21
N GLU A 83 -14.66 6.35 -14.11
CA GLU A 83 -14.93 6.20 -15.54
C GLU A 83 -15.58 4.84 -15.86
N ALA A 84 -15.29 3.82 -15.06
CA ALA A 84 -15.82 2.49 -15.30
C ALA A 84 -17.28 2.37 -14.79
N GLN A 85 -18.13 1.83 -15.66
CA GLN A 85 -19.51 1.57 -15.34
C GLN A 85 -19.60 0.22 -14.62
N VAL A 86 -19.61 0.27 -13.28
CA VAL A 86 -19.82 -0.91 -12.43
C VAL A 86 -21.19 -0.89 -11.77
N THR A 87 -21.83 -2.04 -11.69
CA THR A 87 -23.03 -2.23 -10.85
C THR A 87 -22.59 -2.74 -9.48
N THR A 88 -23.08 -2.10 -8.42
CA THR A 88 -22.76 -2.47 -7.03
C THR A 88 -23.93 -3.17 -6.37
N LYS A 89 -23.67 -4.23 -5.59
CA LYS A 89 -24.67 -4.90 -4.76
C LYS A 89 -24.09 -5.27 -3.40
N ASP A 90 -24.73 -4.79 -2.34
CA ASP A 90 -24.42 -5.22 -0.97
C ASP A 90 -25.04 -6.59 -0.71
N ILE A 91 -24.24 -7.47 -0.11
CA ILE A 91 -24.60 -8.84 0.23
C ILE A 91 -24.13 -9.17 1.65
N THR A 92 -24.72 -10.22 2.21
CA THR A 92 -24.23 -10.85 3.44
C THR A 92 -23.76 -12.26 3.11
N ILE A 93 -22.49 -12.54 3.41
CA ILE A 93 -21.88 -13.87 3.25
C ILE A 93 -22.13 -14.66 4.53
N PRO A 94 -22.85 -15.79 4.50
CA PRO A 94 -23.11 -16.59 5.70
C PRO A 94 -21.82 -17.25 6.23
N THR A 95 -21.70 -17.31 7.54
CA THR A 95 -20.58 -17.94 8.29
C THR A 95 -21.13 -18.69 9.50
N ALA A 96 -20.29 -19.50 10.15
CA ALA A 96 -20.67 -20.21 11.37
C ALA A 96 -21.01 -19.27 12.55
N GLU A 97 -20.44 -18.06 12.57
CA GLU A 97 -20.59 -17.07 13.63
C GLU A 97 -21.59 -15.95 13.30
N GLY A 98 -22.29 -16.05 12.16
CA GLY A 98 -23.21 -15.03 11.66
C GLY A 98 -22.99 -14.70 10.19
N GLY A 99 -23.04 -13.42 9.81
CA GLY A 99 -22.83 -12.98 8.43
C GLY A 99 -21.76 -11.92 8.31
N ILE A 100 -20.95 -11.99 7.25
CA ILE A 100 -19.97 -10.94 6.89
C ILE A 100 -20.58 -10.06 5.81
N ALA A 101 -20.61 -8.74 6.04
CA ALA A 101 -21.03 -7.78 5.03
C ALA A 101 -19.99 -7.69 3.90
N ALA A 102 -20.44 -7.72 2.66
CA ALA A 102 -19.59 -7.54 1.47
C ALA A 102 -20.33 -6.74 0.39
N ARG A 103 -19.58 -6.10 -0.50
CA ARG A 103 -20.10 -5.42 -1.69
C ARG A 103 -19.52 -6.08 -2.93
N VAL A 104 -20.41 -6.49 -3.84
CA VAL A 104 -20.04 -7.02 -5.15
C VAL A 104 -20.02 -5.88 -6.15
N TYR A 105 -18.91 -5.75 -6.87
CA TYR A 105 -18.75 -4.82 -7.99
C TYR A 105 -18.74 -5.66 -9.27
N MET A 106 -19.71 -5.43 -10.14
CA MET A 106 -19.86 -6.16 -11.40
C MET A 106 -19.58 -5.22 -12.57
N PRO A 107 -18.56 -5.50 -13.41
CA PRO A 107 -18.32 -4.71 -14.61
C PRO A 107 -19.43 -4.92 -15.64
N ALA A 108 -19.63 -3.95 -16.52
CA ALA A 108 -20.51 -4.09 -17.68
C ALA A 108 -19.99 -5.17 -18.66
N GLY A 109 -20.92 -5.84 -19.36
CA GLY A 109 -20.61 -6.82 -20.40
C GLY A 109 -21.19 -8.22 -20.12
N LYS A 110 -20.80 -9.19 -20.94
CA LYS A 110 -21.18 -10.60 -20.79
C LYS A 110 -19.95 -11.40 -20.35
N GLY A 111 -20.09 -12.14 -19.25
CA GLY A 111 -19.01 -12.95 -18.68
C GLY A 111 -18.65 -14.20 -19.50
N PRO A 112 -17.88 -15.14 -18.92
CA PRO A 112 -17.48 -15.19 -17.51
C PRO A 112 -16.41 -14.16 -17.15
N PHE A 113 -16.53 -13.57 -15.96
CA PHE A 113 -15.51 -12.67 -15.41
C PHE A 113 -14.63 -13.39 -14.39
N PRO A 114 -13.33 -13.05 -14.29
CA PRO A 114 -12.53 -13.44 -13.13
C PRO A 114 -13.07 -12.77 -11.86
N VAL A 115 -12.81 -13.38 -10.71
CA VAL A 115 -13.22 -12.84 -9.41
C VAL A 115 -12.00 -12.36 -8.64
N VAL A 116 -12.07 -11.15 -8.11
CA VAL A 116 -11.12 -10.62 -7.13
C VAL A 116 -11.85 -10.49 -5.80
N VAL A 117 -11.28 -11.09 -4.75
CA VAL A 117 -11.74 -10.89 -3.37
C VAL A 117 -10.83 -9.86 -2.74
N TYR A 118 -11.38 -8.70 -2.39
CA TYR A 118 -10.64 -7.58 -1.80
C TYR A 118 -10.95 -7.44 -0.31
N TYR A 119 -9.90 -7.28 0.49
CA TYR A 119 -9.99 -6.96 1.91
C TYR A 119 -9.40 -5.56 2.11
N HIS A 120 -10.16 -4.69 2.77
CA HIS A 120 -9.73 -3.31 2.97
C HIS A 120 -8.56 -3.20 3.95
N GLY A 121 -7.77 -2.13 3.80
CA GLY A 121 -6.71 -1.79 4.75
C GLY A 121 -7.26 -1.18 6.05
N GLY A 122 -6.39 -0.52 6.82
CA GLY A 122 -6.76 0.08 8.12
C GLY A 122 -6.24 -0.66 9.34
N GLY A 123 -5.26 -1.56 9.15
CA GLY A 123 -4.54 -2.21 10.24
C GLY A 123 -5.43 -3.00 11.19
N TRP A 124 -6.53 -3.57 10.68
CA TRP A 124 -7.54 -4.31 11.45
C TRP A 124 -8.27 -3.49 12.54
N VAL A 125 -8.08 -2.17 12.56
CA VAL A 125 -8.66 -1.27 13.58
C VAL A 125 -9.63 -0.28 12.95
N VAL A 126 -9.24 0.40 11.87
CA VAL A 126 -10.00 1.51 11.26
C VAL A 126 -10.45 1.20 9.85
N ALA A 127 -11.20 2.15 9.26
CA ALA A 127 -11.84 2.08 7.95
C ALA A 127 -13.00 1.08 7.85
N ASP A 128 -13.73 1.21 6.75
CA ASP A 128 -14.83 0.33 6.36
C ASP A 128 -14.90 0.22 4.83
N ILE A 129 -15.92 -0.47 4.33
CA ILE A 129 -16.15 -0.71 2.91
C ILE A 129 -16.30 0.58 2.09
N ASN A 130 -16.76 1.68 2.69
CA ASN A 130 -16.97 2.96 2.01
C ASN A 130 -15.67 3.76 1.87
N VAL A 131 -14.67 3.51 2.72
CA VAL A 131 -13.35 4.16 2.60
C VAL A 131 -12.63 3.73 1.32
N TYR A 132 -12.80 2.46 0.92
CA TYR A 132 -12.13 1.87 -0.25
C TYR A 132 -13.05 1.70 -1.47
N ASP A 133 -14.28 2.21 -1.40
CA ASP A 133 -15.30 2.03 -2.44
C ASP A 133 -14.92 2.62 -3.80
N GLY A 134 -13.95 3.55 -3.85
CA GLY A 134 -13.43 4.10 -5.10
C GLY A 134 -12.43 3.20 -5.84
N ALA A 135 -11.80 2.23 -5.17
CA ALA A 135 -10.79 1.37 -5.79
C ALA A 135 -11.33 0.34 -6.82
N PRO A 136 -12.48 -0.32 -6.59
CA PRO A 136 -13.02 -1.31 -7.52
C PRO A 136 -13.99 -0.73 -8.58
N ARG A 137 -14.09 0.60 -8.68
CA ARG A 137 -14.98 1.28 -9.62
C ARG A 137 -14.24 1.88 -10.80
#